data_AF-A0A7Y0DB97-F1
#
_entry.id   AF-A0A7Y0DB97-F1
#
_cell.length_a   1.000
_cell.length_b   1.000
_cell.length_c   1.000
_cell.angle_alpha   90.00
_cell.angle_beta   90.00
_cell.angle_gamma   90.00
#
_symmetry.space_group_name_H-M   'P 1'
#
loop_
_entity.id
_entity.type
_entity.pdbx_description
1 polymer ?
#
loop_
_entity_poly.entity_id
_entity_poly.type
_entity_poly.pdbx_seq_one_letter_code
_entity_poly.pdbx_strand_id
1 'polypeptide(L)'
;HSDDPTQWLFEGTVPSATEPLQVAVARLLGYRWPDQEPDDLDALADGDGIVALPALSGELEAASRLRTVLARAYGDTWSSDVERQLVVAAGGKNGVLADWLRDSFFAHHCKVFGQRPFLWQIWDGRKDGFSTIVNYHRLDDATLAKLTFTTLGGWIDRQRSDAAAGVAGADARLLAAQGLQRRLKLILDGAPPYDVYVRWKELEEQPIGWQPDLDDGVRLNIRPFVEAGVLRSKVAVHWKRDRGTNPDGTERHNDLHPTLDGRQAARTAAGLGS
;
A
#
# COMPACT_ATOMS: atom_id res chain seq x y z
N HIS A 1 16.73 -20.44 7.78
CA HIS A 1 17.27 -19.81 6.57
C HIS A 1 16.49 -20.26 5.34
N SER A 2 15.87 -19.30 4.65
CA SER A 2 15.13 -19.45 3.38
C SER A 2 15.53 -18.29 2.46
N ASP A 3 15.55 -18.50 1.14
CA ASP A 3 15.71 -17.46 0.11
C ASP A 3 14.36 -16.95 -0.44
N ASP A 4 13.27 -17.67 -0.16
CA ASP A 4 11.91 -17.29 -0.54
C ASP A 4 11.31 -16.30 0.46
N PRO A 5 10.98 -15.05 0.06
CA PRO A 5 10.46 -14.01 0.93
C PRO A 5 9.03 -14.24 1.43
N THR A 6 8.37 -15.31 0.97
CA THR A 6 7.06 -15.74 1.48
C THR A 6 7.16 -16.69 2.67
N GLN A 7 8.36 -17.20 2.99
CA GLN A 7 8.59 -18.11 4.10
C GLN A 7 8.86 -17.35 5.40
N TRP A 8 8.42 -17.92 6.52
CA TRP A 8 8.65 -17.35 7.86
C TRP A 8 10.12 -17.18 8.20
N LEU A 9 10.96 -18.13 7.77
CA LEU A 9 12.40 -18.19 8.05
C LEU A 9 13.25 -17.32 7.10
N PHE A 10 12.62 -16.41 6.35
CA PHE A 10 13.32 -15.48 5.47
C PHE A 10 13.82 -14.27 6.27
N GLU A 11 15.09 -13.94 6.09
CA GLU A 11 15.82 -13.00 6.94
C GLU A 11 15.90 -11.58 6.34
N GLY A 12 15.15 -11.28 5.27
CA GLY A 12 15.13 -9.95 4.67
C GLY A 12 16.33 -9.62 3.77
N THR A 13 17.15 -10.62 3.39
CA THR A 13 18.35 -10.45 2.57
C THR A 13 18.01 -10.20 1.11
N VAL A 14 18.49 -9.08 0.53
CA VAL A 14 18.14 -8.70 -0.84
C VAL A 14 18.83 -9.55 -1.93
N PRO A 15 20.17 -9.72 -1.97
CA PRO A 15 20.82 -10.36 -3.14
C PRO A 15 20.56 -11.85 -3.29
N SER A 16 20.34 -12.56 -2.18
CA SER A 16 20.08 -14.00 -2.16
C SER A 16 18.61 -14.37 -2.34
N ALA A 17 17.69 -13.39 -2.31
CA ALA A 17 16.27 -13.67 -2.40
C ALA A 17 15.85 -14.18 -3.78
N THR A 18 14.80 -15.00 -3.83
CA THR A 18 14.15 -15.39 -5.09
C THR A 18 13.45 -14.21 -5.78
N GLU A 19 13.05 -13.18 -5.02
CA GLU A 19 12.38 -11.97 -5.50
C GLU A 19 13.09 -10.68 -5.02
N PRO A 20 14.34 -10.42 -5.46
CA PRO A 20 15.20 -9.39 -4.87
C PRO A 20 14.64 -7.97 -4.98
N LEU A 21 13.94 -7.63 -6.07
CA LEU A 21 13.31 -6.31 -6.21
C LEU A 21 12.12 -6.13 -5.26
N GLN A 22 11.32 -7.18 -5.03
CA GLN A 22 10.24 -7.10 -4.04
C GLN A 22 10.81 -6.89 -2.65
N VAL A 23 11.89 -7.60 -2.32
CA VAL A 23 12.56 -7.48 -1.03
C VAL A 23 13.14 -6.08 -0.84
N ALA A 24 13.84 -5.55 -1.84
CA ALA A 24 14.41 -4.20 -1.78
C ALA A 24 13.34 -3.11 -1.59
N VAL A 25 12.17 -3.22 -2.23
CA VAL A 25 11.05 -2.27 -2.01
C VAL A 25 10.49 -2.42 -0.60
N ALA A 26 10.33 -3.64 -0.09
CA ALA A 26 9.88 -3.85 1.29
C ALA A 26 10.86 -3.27 2.33
N ARG A 27 12.17 -3.47 2.14
CA ARG A 27 13.21 -2.84 2.99
C ARG A 27 13.15 -1.31 2.90
N LEU A 28 13.00 -0.75 1.70
CA LEU A 28 12.81 0.70 1.50
C LEU A 28 11.58 1.23 2.24
N LEU A 29 10.48 0.47 2.29
CA LEU A 29 9.23 0.83 2.95
C LEU A 29 9.23 0.52 4.47
N GLY A 30 10.38 0.12 5.01
CA GLY A 30 10.56 -0.20 6.42
C GLY A 30 9.81 -1.44 6.87
N TYR A 31 9.43 -2.34 5.96
CA TYR A 31 8.91 -3.66 6.33
C TYR A 31 10.06 -4.52 6.86
N ARG A 32 9.81 -5.24 7.95
CA ARG A 32 10.74 -6.21 8.53
C ARG A 32 10.12 -7.59 8.51
N TRP A 33 10.86 -8.57 8.01
CA TRP A 33 10.48 -9.97 8.17
C TRP A 33 10.67 -10.41 9.63
N PRO A 34 9.96 -11.47 10.08
CA PRO A 34 10.03 -11.93 11.46
C PRO A 34 11.46 -12.24 11.93
N ASP A 35 12.25 -12.93 11.10
CA ASP A 35 13.62 -13.34 11.42
C ASP A 35 14.68 -12.37 10.85
N GLN A 36 14.30 -11.14 10.48
CA GLN A 36 15.25 -10.15 9.95
C GLN A 36 16.07 -9.52 11.07
N GLU A 37 17.38 -9.78 11.06
CA GLU A 37 18.36 -9.09 11.90
C GLU A 37 18.62 -7.65 11.42
N PRO A 38 19.01 -6.72 12.32
CA PRO A 38 19.41 -5.37 11.92
C PRO A 38 20.61 -5.35 10.96
N ASP A 39 20.55 -4.52 9.93
CA ASP A 39 21.66 -4.33 8.97
C ASP A 39 21.72 -2.88 8.43
N ASP A 40 22.71 -2.61 7.57
CA ASP A 40 22.97 -1.28 6.99
C ASP A 40 21.85 -0.74 6.08
N LEU A 41 20.91 -1.58 5.62
CA LEU A 41 19.77 -1.15 4.82
C LEU A 41 18.68 -0.51 5.68
N ASP A 42 18.65 -0.79 6.98
CA ASP A 42 17.64 -0.21 7.89
C ASP A 42 17.78 1.33 7.97
N ALA A 43 18.99 1.86 7.79
CA ALA A 43 19.24 3.30 7.71
C ALA A 43 18.67 3.97 6.44
N LEU A 44 18.30 3.19 5.44
CA LEU A 44 17.70 3.66 4.18
C LEU A 44 16.18 3.51 4.15
N ALA A 45 15.60 2.88 5.19
CA ALA A 45 14.17 2.67 5.30
C ALA A 45 13.42 4.00 5.43
N ASP A 46 12.23 4.04 4.84
CA ASP A 46 11.34 5.18 4.94
C ASP A 46 10.78 5.33 6.37
N GLY A 47 10.77 6.57 6.84
CA GLY A 47 10.41 6.91 8.21
C GLY A 47 8.94 6.66 8.56
N ASP A 48 8.02 6.76 7.60
CA ASP A 48 6.59 6.53 7.81
C ASP A 48 6.03 5.38 6.96
N GLY A 49 6.83 4.84 6.04
CA GLY A 49 6.40 3.78 5.15
C GLY A 49 5.55 4.28 3.99
N ILE A 50 5.68 5.55 3.58
CA ILE A 50 5.06 6.15 2.40
C ILE A 50 6.16 6.59 1.44
N VAL A 51 6.24 5.97 0.27
CA VAL A 51 7.21 6.35 -0.76
C VAL A 51 6.50 6.75 -2.04
N ALA A 52 6.48 8.05 -2.32
CA ALA A 52 5.96 8.58 -3.56
C ALA A 52 6.85 8.18 -4.74
N LEU A 53 6.23 7.71 -5.82
CA LEU A 53 6.91 7.47 -7.09
C LEU A 53 7.48 8.75 -7.70
N PRO A 54 6.71 9.84 -7.87
CA PRO A 54 7.28 11.12 -8.28
C PRO A 54 8.06 11.75 -7.13
N ALA A 55 9.08 12.54 -7.47
CA ALA A 55 9.78 13.36 -6.48
C ALA A 55 8.83 14.41 -5.86
N LEU A 56 8.90 14.52 -4.54
CA LEU A 56 8.16 15.50 -3.74
C LEU A 56 9.14 16.49 -3.08
N SER A 57 8.62 17.52 -2.43
CA SER A 57 9.46 18.51 -1.75
C SER A 57 10.28 17.83 -0.65
N GLY A 58 11.61 17.82 -0.80
CA GLY A 58 12.53 17.20 0.16
C GLY A 58 12.72 15.68 0.00
N GLU A 59 12.02 15.05 -0.95
CA GLU A 59 12.09 13.60 -1.15
C GLU A 59 12.43 13.26 -2.60
N LEU A 60 13.45 12.41 -2.76
CA LEU A 60 13.78 11.83 -4.06
C LEU A 60 12.67 10.89 -4.53
N GLU A 61 12.51 10.79 -5.84
CA GLU A 61 11.63 9.79 -6.47
C GLU A 61 11.98 8.35 -6.06
N ALA A 62 10.96 7.49 -5.95
CA ALA A 62 11.09 6.12 -5.47
C ALA A 62 12.18 5.31 -6.18
N ALA A 63 12.34 5.47 -7.49
CA ALA A 63 13.33 4.72 -8.27
C ALA A 63 14.77 5.07 -7.84
N SER A 64 15.05 6.34 -7.56
CA SER A 64 16.36 6.79 -7.10
C SER A 64 16.66 6.28 -5.69
N ARG A 65 15.67 6.31 -4.79
CA ARG A 65 15.78 5.75 -3.43
C ARG A 65 16.01 4.23 -3.46
N LEU A 66 15.28 3.52 -4.31
CA LEU A 66 15.42 2.07 -4.48
C LEU A 66 16.79 1.69 -5.05
N ARG A 67 17.35 2.48 -5.97
CA ARG A 67 18.73 2.27 -6.44
C ARG A 67 19.75 2.40 -5.32
N THR A 68 19.56 3.31 -4.38
CA THR A 68 20.44 3.41 -3.21
C THR A 68 20.38 2.15 -2.35
N VAL A 69 19.19 1.59 -2.13
CA VAL A 69 19.01 0.31 -1.40
C VAL A 69 19.70 -0.83 -2.13
N LEU A 70 19.49 -0.95 -3.44
CA LEU A 70 20.09 -2.01 -4.25
C LEU A 70 21.62 -1.88 -4.32
N ALA A 71 22.14 -0.68 -4.54
CA ALA A 71 23.58 -0.43 -4.54
C ALA A 71 24.23 -0.80 -3.21
N ARG A 72 23.59 -0.48 -2.08
CA ARG A 72 24.08 -0.88 -0.76
C ARG A 72 24.03 -2.40 -0.57
N ALA A 73 22.95 -3.03 -0.99
CA ALA A 73 22.74 -4.47 -0.80
C ALA A 73 23.70 -5.33 -1.64
N TYR A 74 23.98 -4.92 -2.88
CA TYR A 74 24.85 -5.67 -3.81
C TYR A 74 26.33 -5.27 -3.70
N GLY A 75 26.65 -4.14 -3.06
CA GLY A 75 28.02 -3.65 -2.88
C GLY A 75 28.77 -3.56 -4.20
N ASP A 76 29.97 -4.12 -4.25
CA ASP A 76 30.86 -4.09 -5.43
C ASP A 76 30.30 -4.82 -6.66
N THR A 77 29.29 -5.69 -6.47
CA THR A 77 28.63 -6.38 -7.59
C THR A 77 27.55 -5.53 -8.26
N TRP A 78 27.17 -4.41 -7.66
CA TRP A 78 26.14 -3.53 -8.20
C TRP A 78 26.59 -2.86 -9.50
N SER A 79 25.77 -2.96 -10.55
CA SER A 79 26.00 -2.30 -11.83
C SER A 79 24.68 -2.02 -12.56
N SER A 80 24.73 -1.21 -13.62
CA SER A 80 23.58 -1.01 -14.50
C SER A 80 23.09 -2.30 -15.16
N ASP A 81 24.01 -3.24 -15.42
CA ASP A 81 23.66 -4.53 -16.00
C ASP A 81 22.93 -5.41 -14.98
N VAL A 82 23.35 -5.39 -13.71
CA VAL A 82 22.63 -6.05 -12.63
C VAL A 82 21.25 -5.44 -12.44
N GLU A 83 21.10 -4.11 -12.39
CA GLU A 83 19.77 -3.45 -12.33
C GLU A 83 18.86 -3.95 -13.46
N ARG A 84 19.37 -3.92 -14.69
CA ARG A 84 18.62 -4.36 -15.87
C ARG A 84 18.20 -5.82 -15.76
N GLN A 85 19.09 -6.71 -15.32
CA GLN A 85 18.81 -8.15 -15.16
C GLN A 85 17.73 -8.38 -14.10
N LEU A 86 17.83 -7.73 -12.94
CA LEU A 86 16.84 -7.83 -11.87
C LEU A 86 15.46 -7.34 -12.33
N VAL A 87 15.42 -6.23 -13.05
CA VAL A 87 14.16 -5.67 -13.58
C VAL A 87 13.52 -6.62 -14.59
N VAL A 88 14.30 -7.17 -15.51
CA VAL A 88 13.79 -8.14 -16.50
C VAL A 88 13.30 -9.41 -15.84
N ALA A 89 14.05 -9.94 -14.86
CA ALA A 89 13.66 -11.13 -14.09
C ALA A 89 12.33 -10.92 -13.35
N ALA A 90 12.11 -9.72 -12.80
CA ALA A 90 10.86 -9.34 -12.13
C ALA A 90 9.72 -8.95 -13.11
N GLY A 91 9.86 -9.23 -14.41
CA GLY A 91 8.84 -9.00 -15.43
C GLY A 91 8.82 -7.60 -16.05
N GLY A 92 9.82 -6.77 -15.80
CA GLY A 92 9.97 -5.44 -16.40
C GLY A 92 10.33 -5.52 -17.89
N LYS A 93 9.52 -4.89 -18.75
CA LYS A 93 9.58 -5.08 -20.21
C LYS A 93 10.83 -4.51 -20.89
N ASN A 94 11.42 -3.47 -20.34
CA ASN A 94 12.53 -2.73 -20.95
C ASN A 94 13.79 -2.68 -20.06
N GLY A 95 13.76 -3.34 -18.89
CA GLY A 95 14.86 -3.31 -17.93
C GLY A 95 15.02 -1.97 -17.20
N VAL A 96 14.03 -1.07 -17.26
CA VAL A 96 14.07 0.23 -16.59
C VAL A 96 13.34 0.15 -15.25
N LEU A 97 14.05 0.39 -14.15
CA LEU A 97 13.52 0.24 -12.79
C LEU A 97 12.29 1.13 -12.52
N ALA A 98 12.32 2.38 -12.98
CA ALA A 98 11.21 3.31 -12.82
C ALA A 98 9.94 2.83 -13.54
N ASP A 99 10.08 2.22 -14.72
CA ASP A 99 8.95 1.68 -15.47
C ASP A 99 8.41 0.41 -14.82
N TRP A 100 9.26 -0.43 -14.23
CA TRP A 100 8.81 -1.56 -13.43
C TRP A 100 8.03 -1.12 -12.17
N LEU A 101 8.55 -0.16 -11.40
CA LEU A 101 7.85 0.42 -10.24
C LEU A 101 6.50 1.00 -10.64
N ARG A 102 6.46 1.72 -11.77
CA ARG A 102 5.22 2.27 -12.29
C ARG A 102 4.27 1.13 -12.70
N ASP A 103 4.67 0.29 -13.64
CA ASP A 103 3.72 -0.50 -14.42
C ASP A 103 3.52 -1.94 -13.96
N SER A 104 4.49 -2.52 -13.23
CA SER A 104 4.53 -3.97 -12.97
C SER A 104 4.64 -4.33 -11.50
N PHE A 105 5.22 -3.47 -10.66
CA PHE A 105 5.51 -3.75 -9.25
C PHE A 105 4.31 -4.30 -8.49
N PHE A 106 3.18 -3.60 -8.46
CA PHE A 106 2.07 -3.99 -7.58
C PHE A 106 1.35 -5.27 -8.05
N ALA A 107 1.19 -5.44 -9.37
CA ALA A 107 0.68 -6.70 -9.91
C ALA A 107 1.61 -7.88 -9.59
N HIS A 108 2.92 -7.65 -9.69
CA HIS A 108 3.92 -8.64 -9.31
C HIS A 108 3.89 -8.94 -7.80
N HIS A 109 3.79 -7.91 -6.95
CA HIS A 109 3.70 -8.03 -5.50
C HIS A 109 2.46 -8.84 -5.09
N CYS A 110 1.30 -8.58 -5.71
CA CYS A 110 0.09 -9.38 -5.49
C CYS A 110 0.28 -10.86 -5.87
N LYS A 111 1.04 -11.16 -6.93
CA LYS A 111 1.31 -12.54 -7.37
C LYS A 111 2.23 -13.27 -6.39
N VAL A 112 3.36 -12.65 -6.03
CA VAL A 112 4.36 -13.23 -5.11
C VAL A 112 3.72 -13.55 -3.76
N PHE A 113 2.94 -12.63 -3.20
CA PHE A 113 2.32 -12.79 -1.88
C PHE A 113 0.89 -13.34 -1.92
N GLY A 114 0.56 -14.15 -2.93
CA GLY A 114 -0.69 -14.94 -2.94
C GLY A 114 -1.99 -14.13 -2.80
N GLN A 115 -2.07 -12.96 -3.45
CA GLN A 115 -3.17 -12.00 -3.34
C GLN A 115 -3.38 -11.42 -1.93
N ARG A 116 -2.32 -11.42 -1.11
CA ARG A 116 -2.24 -10.76 0.20
C ARG A 116 -1.08 -9.75 0.20
N PRO A 117 -1.11 -8.73 -0.69
CA PRO A 117 -0.04 -7.75 -0.76
C PRO A 117 0.05 -6.97 0.55
N PHE A 118 1.25 -6.78 1.09
CA PHE A 118 1.47 -5.93 2.28
C PHE A 118 2.10 -4.59 1.94
N LEU A 119 2.55 -4.39 0.70
CA LEU A 119 2.87 -3.10 0.15
C LEU A 119 1.80 -2.71 -0.86
N TRP A 120 1.12 -1.58 -0.63
CA TRP A 120 0.01 -1.15 -1.46
C TRP A 120 0.44 0.00 -2.36
N GLN A 121 0.29 -0.17 -3.67
CA GLN A 121 0.52 0.94 -4.60
C GLN A 121 -0.78 1.67 -4.87
N ILE A 122 -0.86 2.89 -4.35
CA ILE A 122 -2.00 3.81 -4.48
C ILE A 122 -1.68 4.82 -5.58
N TRP A 123 -2.64 5.15 -6.43
CA TRP A 123 -2.42 6.07 -7.55
C TRP A 123 -3.68 6.80 -7.98
N ASP A 124 -3.49 7.89 -8.74
CA ASP A 124 -4.57 8.76 -9.22
C ASP A 124 -5.19 8.32 -10.57
N GLY A 125 -4.73 7.19 -11.12
CA GLY A 125 -5.18 6.67 -12.41
C GLY A 125 -4.38 7.15 -13.62
N ARG A 126 -3.37 8.01 -13.43
CA ARG A 126 -2.52 8.52 -14.51
C ARG A 126 -1.11 7.96 -14.47
N LYS A 127 -0.53 7.76 -15.66
CA LYS A 127 0.88 7.33 -15.79
C LYS A 127 1.87 8.43 -15.44
N ASP A 128 1.51 9.68 -15.69
CA ASP A 128 2.28 10.90 -15.39
C ASP A 128 1.79 11.62 -14.12
N GLY A 129 0.91 10.97 -13.34
CA GLY A 129 0.30 11.54 -12.15
C GLY A 129 0.96 11.09 -10.85
N PHE A 130 0.19 11.22 -9.77
CA PHE A 130 0.60 10.77 -8.45
C PHE A 130 0.48 9.25 -8.32
N SER A 131 1.52 8.64 -7.79
CA SER A 131 1.50 7.27 -7.29
C SER A 131 2.40 7.17 -6.08
N THR A 132 2.03 6.35 -5.12
CA THR A 132 2.81 6.07 -3.91
C THR A 132 2.75 4.58 -3.61
N ILE A 133 3.78 4.06 -2.94
CA ILE A 133 3.77 2.73 -2.31
C ILE A 133 3.67 2.97 -0.81
N VAL A 134 2.80 2.23 -0.12
CA VAL A 134 2.66 2.30 1.33
C VAL A 134 2.86 0.95 1.98
N ASN A 135 3.49 0.94 3.16
CA ASN A 135 3.57 -0.24 4.03
C ASN A 135 2.26 -0.37 4.80
N TYR A 136 1.45 -1.37 4.46
CA TYR A 136 0.14 -1.59 5.08
C TYR A 136 0.23 -1.72 6.61
N HIS A 137 1.27 -2.37 7.13
CA HIS A 137 1.46 -2.56 8.58
C HIS A 137 1.71 -1.24 9.33
N ARG A 138 2.00 -0.15 8.62
CA ARG A 138 2.22 1.19 9.18
C ARG A 138 1.13 2.18 8.78
N LEU A 139 0.14 1.75 7.98
CA LEU A 139 -0.91 2.61 7.46
C LEU A 139 -2.08 2.68 8.45
N ASP A 140 -1.88 3.40 9.55
CA ASP A 140 -2.94 3.75 10.51
C ASP A 140 -3.73 5.01 10.06
N ASP A 141 -4.70 5.46 10.88
CA ASP A 141 -5.48 6.69 10.65
C ASP A 141 -4.58 7.90 10.38
N ALA A 142 -3.59 8.12 11.26
CA ALA A 142 -2.68 9.26 11.18
C ALA A 142 -1.83 9.23 9.91
N THR A 143 -1.35 8.05 9.52
CA THR A 143 -0.50 7.85 8.33
C THR A 143 -1.33 7.96 7.04
N LEU A 144 -2.56 7.45 7.03
CA LEU A 144 -3.49 7.67 5.91
C LEU A 144 -3.89 9.14 5.78
N ALA A 145 -4.11 9.84 6.90
CA ALA A 145 -4.36 11.27 6.91
C ALA A 145 -3.15 12.05 6.37
N LYS A 146 -1.94 11.71 6.81
CA LYS A 146 -0.69 12.28 6.28
C LYS A 146 -0.56 12.05 4.77
N LEU A 147 -0.79 10.83 4.29
CA LEU A 147 -0.81 10.54 2.85
C LEU A 147 -1.81 11.45 2.11
N THR A 148 -3.03 11.57 2.63
CA THR A 148 -4.16 12.26 1.99
C THR A 148 -3.96 13.78 1.94
N PHE A 149 -3.52 14.37 3.05
CA PHE A 149 -3.51 15.82 3.24
C PHE A 149 -2.12 16.44 3.10
N THR A 150 -1.06 15.70 3.40
CA THR A 150 0.32 16.20 3.36
C THR A 150 1.03 15.72 2.11
N THR A 151 1.20 14.41 1.92
CA THR A 151 1.97 13.85 0.80
C THR A 151 1.29 14.14 -0.54
N LEU A 152 0.01 13.76 -0.68
CA LEU A 152 -0.79 14.09 -1.86
C LEU A 152 -1.13 15.58 -1.92
N GLY A 153 -1.27 16.25 -0.77
CA GLY A 153 -1.50 17.69 -0.70
C GLY A 153 -0.38 18.50 -1.37
N GLY A 154 0.89 18.18 -1.06
CA GLY A 154 2.04 18.82 -1.69
C GLY A 154 2.09 18.59 -3.20
N TRP A 155 1.70 17.40 -3.68
CA TRP A 155 1.56 17.15 -5.12
C TRP A 155 0.45 18.00 -5.74
N ILE A 156 -0.72 18.09 -5.10
CA ILE A 156 -1.86 18.91 -5.55
C ILE A 156 -1.45 20.39 -5.66
N ASP A 157 -0.75 20.92 -4.66
CA ASP A 157 -0.31 22.31 -4.66
C ASP A 157 0.68 22.58 -5.79
N ARG A 158 1.64 21.66 -6.03
CA ARG A 158 2.52 21.72 -7.20
C ARG A 158 1.74 21.73 -8.51
N GLN A 159 0.78 20.82 -8.67
CA GLN A 159 -0.02 20.75 -9.91
C GLN A 159 -0.91 21.98 -10.10
N ARG A 160 -1.35 22.62 -9.01
CA ARG A 160 -2.07 23.90 -9.06
C ARG A 160 -1.16 25.03 -9.56
N SER A 161 0.07 25.11 -9.07
CA SER A 161 1.07 26.07 -9.58
C SER A 161 1.42 25.82 -11.04
N ASP A 162 1.64 24.57 -11.43
CA ASP A 162 1.94 24.17 -12.81
C ASP A 162 0.78 24.53 -13.76
N ALA A 163 -0.48 24.33 -13.33
CA ALA A 163 -1.66 24.70 -14.09
C ALA A 163 -1.78 26.22 -14.26
N ALA A 164 -1.56 26.99 -13.19
CA ALA A 164 -1.55 28.46 -13.26
C ALA A 164 -0.44 29.00 -14.19
N ALA A 165 0.68 28.29 -14.30
CA ALA A 165 1.78 28.61 -15.21
C ALA A 165 1.57 28.10 -16.66
N GLY A 166 0.45 27.43 -16.95
CA GLY A 166 0.15 26.90 -18.28
C GLY A 166 1.00 25.69 -18.68
N VAL A 167 1.57 24.96 -17.72
CA VAL A 167 2.35 23.74 -18.00
C VAL A 167 1.44 22.68 -18.61
N ALA A 168 1.87 22.13 -19.75
CA ALA A 168 1.09 21.13 -20.47
C ALA A 168 0.68 19.93 -19.58
N GLY A 169 -0.62 19.63 -19.60
CA GLY A 169 -1.21 18.51 -18.87
C GLY A 169 -1.39 18.72 -17.35
N ALA A 170 -1.00 19.88 -16.80
CA ALA A 170 -1.10 20.13 -15.36
C ALA A 170 -2.54 20.13 -14.84
N ASP A 171 -3.51 20.69 -15.58
CA ASP A 171 -4.93 20.64 -15.20
C ASP A 171 -5.45 19.20 -15.07
N ALA A 172 -5.04 18.32 -15.98
CA ALA A 172 -5.46 16.93 -15.97
C ALA A 172 -4.82 16.16 -14.80
N ARG A 173 -3.56 16.47 -14.44
CA ARG A 173 -2.90 15.91 -13.25
C ARG A 173 -3.52 16.43 -11.97
N LEU A 174 -3.84 17.72 -11.90
CA LEU A 174 -4.52 18.35 -10.77
C LEU A 174 -5.88 17.70 -10.52
N LEU A 175 -6.70 17.55 -11.56
CA LEU A 175 -8.02 16.92 -11.46
C LEU A 175 -7.93 15.47 -10.97
N ALA A 176 -6.98 14.69 -11.50
CA ALA A 176 -6.76 13.31 -11.09
C ALA A 176 -6.34 13.22 -9.62
N ALA A 177 -5.38 14.03 -9.20
CA ALA A 177 -4.88 14.09 -7.83
C ALA A 177 -5.98 14.48 -6.82
N GLN A 178 -6.80 15.49 -7.15
CA GLN A 178 -7.96 15.86 -6.34
C GLN A 178 -9.00 14.72 -6.27
N GLY A 179 -9.18 13.98 -7.36
CA GLY A 179 -10.03 12.80 -7.41
C GLY A 179 -9.55 11.67 -6.50
N LEU A 180 -8.24 11.42 -6.48
CA LEU A 180 -7.63 10.49 -5.52
C LEU A 180 -7.84 10.97 -4.08
N GLN A 181 -7.60 12.26 -3.80
CA GLN A 181 -7.75 12.80 -2.45
C GLN A 181 -9.18 12.63 -1.92
N ARG A 182 -10.20 12.88 -2.75
CA ARG A 182 -11.61 12.64 -2.37
C ARG A 182 -11.87 11.19 -2.02
N ARG A 183 -11.29 10.24 -2.76
CA ARG A 183 -11.45 8.80 -2.49
C ARG A 183 -10.75 8.35 -1.21
N LEU A 184 -9.57 8.89 -0.90
CA LEU A 184 -8.88 8.59 0.35
C LEU A 184 -9.63 9.14 1.57
N LYS A 185 -10.30 10.30 1.44
CA LYS A 185 -11.18 10.83 2.50
C LYS A 185 -12.34 9.88 2.81
N LEU A 186 -12.95 9.27 1.79
CA LEU A 186 -14.02 8.28 1.99
C LEU A 186 -13.53 7.07 2.80
N ILE A 187 -12.29 6.64 2.60
CA ILE A 187 -11.66 5.55 3.38
C ILE A 187 -11.37 6.00 4.81
N LEU A 188 -10.85 7.22 5.01
CA LEU A 188 -10.65 7.81 6.35
C LEU A 188 -11.96 7.88 7.14
N ASP A 189 -13.02 8.38 6.50
CA ASP A 189 -14.35 8.47 7.09
C ASP A 189 -14.90 7.06 7.44
N GLY A 190 -14.54 6.04 6.65
CA GLY A 190 -14.89 4.65 6.88
C GLY A 190 -16.40 4.41 6.87
N ALA A 191 -17.15 5.17 6.07
CA ALA A 191 -18.57 4.93 5.84
C ALA A 191 -18.78 3.92 4.69
N PRO A 192 -19.86 3.12 4.72
CA PRO A 192 -20.17 2.20 3.62
C PRO A 192 -20.17 2.86 2.23
N PRO A 193 -19.58 2.24 1.20
CA PRO A 193 -18.91 0.93 1.16
C PRO A 193 -17.38 0.96 1.42
N TYR A 194 -16.86 2.04 1.99
CA TYR A 194 -15.41 2.28 2.21
C TYR A 194 -14.97 1.96 3.64
N ASP A 195 -15.81 1.27 4.40
CA ASP A 195 -15.50 0.76 5.73
C ASP A 195 -14.79 -0.60 5.66
N VAL A 196 -14.06 -0.91 6.73
CA VAL A 196 -13.65 -2.28 7.01
C VAL A 196 -14.80 -2.97 7.74
N TYR A 197 -15.20 -4.14 7.25
CA TYR A 197 -16.14 -5.03 7.94
C TYR A 197 -15.48 -6.36 8.26
N VAL A 198 -15.66 -6.80 9.50
CA VAL A 198 -15.00 -7.98 10.04
C VAL A 198 -16.05 -8.91 10.62
N ARG A 199 -16.36 -10.01 9.93
CA ARG A 199 -17.49 -10.89 10.28
C ARG A 199 -17.44 -11.46 11.70
N TRP A 200 -16.25 -11.71 12.26
CA TRP A 200 -16.09 -12.31 13.59
C TRP A 200 -16.06 -11.30 14.73
N LYS A 201 -16.23 -10.00 14.45
CA LYS A 201 -16.33 -8.94 15.44
C LYS A 201 -17.80 -8.59 15.68
N GLU A 202 -18.19 -8.42 16.94
CA GLU A 202 -19.51 -7.88 17.27
C GLU A 202 -19.65 -6.43 16.78
N LEU A 203 -20.86 -5.88 16.78
CA LEU A 203 -21.13 -4.58 16.17
C LEU A 203 -20.33 -3.44 16.83
N GLU A 204 -20.13 -3.50 18.14
CA GLU A 204 -19.34 -2.57 18.93
C GLU A 204 -17.82 -2.70 18.68
N GLU A 205 -17.36 -3.87 18.26
CA GLU A 205 -15.96 -4.17 17.94
C GLU A 205 -15.60 -3.82 16.49
N GLN A 206 -16.60 -3.61 15.62
CA GLN A 206 -16.38 -3.16 14.25
C GLN A 206 -15.59 -1.84 14.24
N PRO A 207 -14.63 -1.66 13.31
CA PRO A 207 -13.85 -0.43 13.23
C PRO A 207 -14.72 0.77 12.86
N ILE A 208 -14.34 1.97 13.27
CA ILE A 208 -15.00 3.23 12.90
C ILE A 208 -13.92 4.10 12.26
N GLY A 209 -14.17 4.58 11.04
CA GLY A 209 -13.13 5.21 10.22
C GLY A 209 -12.05 4.23 9.77
N TRP A 210 -10.88 4.75 9.41
CA TRP A 210 -9.72 3.94 9.08
C TRP A 210 -8.93 3.54 10.33
N GLN A 211 -9.33 2.43 10.96
CA GLN A 211 -8.62 1.82 12.09
C GLN A 211 -8.49 0.31 11.86
N PRO A 212 -7.64 -0.12 10.91
CA PRO A 212 -7.49 -1.54 10.60
C PRO A 212 -6.81 -2.26 11.76
N ASP A 213 -7.33 -3.43 12.09
CA ASP A 213 -6.63 -4.38 12.96
C ASP A 213 -5.86 -5.36 12.07
N LEU A 214 -4.54 -5.44 12.27
CA LEU A 214 -3.67 -6.26 11.43
C LEU A 214 -3.98 -7.75 11.55
N ASP A 215 -4.49 -8.18 12.71
CA ASP A 215 -4.86 -9.58 12.96
C ASP A 215 -6.10 -10.00 12.15
N ASP A 216 -6.91 -9.04 11.67
CA ASP A 216 -8.03 -9.34 10.80
C ASP A 216 -7.58 -9.77 9.38
N GLY A 217 -6.32 -9.48 9.06
CA GLY A 217 -5.66 -9.87 7.84
C GLY A 217 -5.92 -8.94 6.65
N VAL A 218 -4.90 -8.85 5.79
CA VAL A 218 -4.83 -8.00 4.60
C VAL A 218 -6.10 -8.03 3.74
N ARG A 219 -6.72 -9.20 3.56
CA ARG A 219 -7.86 -9.36 2.64
C ARG A 219 -9.09 -8.56 3.04
N LEU A 220 -9.32 -8.37 4.34
CA LEU A 220 -10.41 -7.52 4.82
C LEU A 220 -10.00 -6.05 4.77
N ASN A 221 -8.81 -5.75 5.29
CA ASN A 221 -8.34 -4.38 5.43
C ASN A 221 -8.04 -3.66 4.11
N ILE A 222 -7.70 -4.40 3.05
CA ILE A 222 -7.48 -3.81 1.71
C ILE A 222 -8.79 -3.43 0.99
N ARG A 223 -9.94 -3.94 1.48
CA ARG A 223 -11.22 -3.83 0.77
C ARG A 223 -11.63 -2.38 0.47
N PRO A 224 -11.59 -1.42 1.41
CA PRO A 224 -11.91 -0.01 1.11
C PRO A 224 -11.13 0.57 -0.07
N PHE A 225 -9.86 0.20 -0.21
CA PHE A 225 -9.01 0.66 -1.30
C PHE A 225 -9.37 0.03 -2.65
N VAL A 226 -9.84 -1.22 -2.62
CA VAL A 226 -10.39 -1.89 -3.80
C VAL A 226 -11.71 -1.25 -4.22
N GLU A 227 -12.64 -1.04 -3.29
CA GLU A 227 -13.95 -0.41 -3.57
C GLU A 227 -13.79 1.04 -4.06
N ALA A 228 -12.83 1.78 -3.49
CA ALA A 228 -12.48 3.12 -3.96
C ALA A 228 -11.78 3.13 -5.33
N GLY A 229 -11.29 1.99 -5.81
CA GLY A 229 -10.59 1.88 -7.09
C GLY A 229 -9.27 2.66 -7.14
N VAL A 230 -8.57 2.79 -6.00
CA VAL A 230 -7.33 3.59 -5.87
C VAL A 230 -6.05 2.77 -5.96
N LEU A 231 -6.16 1.44 -6.06
CA LEU A 231 -5.01 0.55 -6.20
C LEU A 231 -4.52 0.46 -7.65
N ARG A 232 -3.20 0.31 -7.83
CA ARG A 232 -2.59 0.26 -9.16
C ARG A 232 -3.00 -0.93 -10.01
N SER A 233 -3.41 -2.02 -9.37
CA SER A 233 -3.85 -3.25 -10.03
C SER A 233 -4.93 -3.91 -9.20
N LYS A 234 -5.79 -4.69 -9.85
CA LYS A 234 -6.86 -5.41 -9.16
C LYS A 234 -6.27 -6.51 -8.30
N VAL A 235 -6.65 -6.54 -7.03
CA VAL A 235 -6.37 -7.66 -6.12
C VAL A 235 -7.49 -8.68 -6.26
N ALA A 236 -7.16 -9.92 -6.59
CA ALA A 236 -8.13 -10.99 -6.85
C ALA A 236 -8.64 -11.60 -5.54
N VAL A 237 -9.42 -10.81 -4.79
CA VAL A 237 -10.11 -11.26 -3.58
C VAL A 237 -11.61 -11.28 -3.84
N HIS A 238 -12.28 -12.31 -3.35
CA HIS A 238 -13.74 -12.40 -3.33
C HIS A 238 -14.23 -12.20 -1.89
N TRP A 239 -15.09 -11.21 -1.69
CA TRP A 239 -15.75 -10.87 -0.41
C TRP A 239 -17.20 -11.37 -0.33
N LYS A 240 -17.57 -12.30 -1.22
CA LYS A 240 -18.89 -12.94 -1.18
C LYS A 240 -18.99 -13.92 -0.02
N ARG A 241 -20.12 -14.63 0.04
CA ARG A 241 -20.39 -15.69 1.00
C ARG A 241 -19.24 -16.72 1.07
N ASP A 242 -18.76 -16.96 2.27
CA ASP A 242 -17.81 -18.05 2.54
C ASP A 242 -18.53 -19.39 2.71
N ARG A 243 -17.80 -20.49 2.52
CA ARG A 243 -18.31 -21.84 2.81
C ARG A 243 -18.51 -22.02 4.32
N GLY A 244 -19.60 -22.70 4.69
CA GLY A 244 -19.96 -23.01 6.08
C GLY A 244 -20.93 -22.01 6.72
N THR A 245 -21.20 -22.21 8.00
CA THR A 245 -22.08 -21.37 8.83
C THR A 245 -21.31 -20.74 9.99
N ASN A 246 -21.83 -19.65 10.53
CA ASN A 246 -21.43 -19.10 11.82
C ASN A 246 -21.80 -20.08 12.97
N PRO A 247 -21.25 -19.91 14.18
CA PRO A 247 -21.62 -20.73 15.34
C PRO A 247 -23.11 -20.72 15.67
N ASP A 248 -23.81 -19.62 15.35
CA ASP A 248 -25.25 -19.43 15.50
C ASP A 248 -26.09 -20.04 14.36
N GLY A 249 -25.45 -20.69 13.38
CA GLY A 249 -26.10 -21.30 12.22
C GLY A 249 -26.38 -20.35 11.05
N THR A 250 -26.10 -19.06 11.17
CA THR A 250 -26.29 -18.08 10.08
C THR A 250 -25.26 -18.25 8.96
N GLU A 251 -25.58 -17.75 7.76
CA GLU A 251 -24.66 -17.79 6.63
C GLU A 251 -23.48 -16.82 6.81
N ARG A 252 -22.30 -17.21 6.33
CA ARG A 252 -21.09 -16.38 6.42
C ARG A 252 -21.08 -15.28 5.36
N HIS A 253 -21.72 -14.15 5.67
CA HIS A 253 -21.69 -12.95 4.84
C HIS A 253 -20.47 -12.08 5.20
N ASN A 254 -19.57 -11.86 4.24
CA ASN A 254 -18.42 -10.95 4.39
C ASN A 254 -18.69 -9.56 3.78
N ASP A 255 -19.93 -9.32 3.35
CA ASP A 255 -20.39 -8.11 2.66
C ASP A 255 -21.57 -7.49 3.40
N LEU A 256 -21.38 -7.29 4.70
CA LEU A 256 -22.31 -6.54 5.54
C LEU A 256 -21.61 -5.24 5.92
N HIS A 257 -22.30 -4.11 5.77
CA HIS A 257 -21.70 -2.80 6.03
C HIS A 257 -22.59 -2.00 6.99
N PRO A 258 -22.52 -2.30 8.30
CA PRO A 258 -23.26 -1.53 9.30
C PRO A 258 -22.89 -0.06 9.23
N THR A 259 -23.88 0.83 9.41
CA THR A 259 -23.66 2.27 9.41
C THR A 259 -22.77 2.70 10.57
N LEU A 260 -22.07 3.83 10.41
CA LEU A 260 -21.25 4.42 11.47
C LEU A 260 -22.08 4.68 12.73
N ASP A 261 -23.28 5.26 12.57
CA ASP A 261 -24.21 5.50 13.68
C ASP A 261 -24.60 4.21 14.40
N GLY A 262 -24.78 3.11 13.65
CA GLY A 262 -25.07 1.80 14.22
C GLY A 262 -23.93 1.25 15.07
N ARG A 263 -22.68 1.36 14.59
CA ARG A 263 -21.48 0.97 15.34
C ARG A 263 -21.31 1.82 16.60
N GLN A 264 -21.52 3.14 16.47
CA GLN A 264 -21.41 4.08 17.59
C GLN A 264 -22.47 3.83 18.66
N ALA A 265 -23.72 3.56 18.24
CA ALA A 265 -24.80 3.21 19.15
C ALA A 265 -24.50 1.91 19.92
N ALA A 266 -23.96 0.89 19.23
CA ALA A 266 -23.55 -0.37 19.86
C ALA A 266 -22.42 -0.17 20.88
N ARG A 267 -21.37 0.58 20.53
CA ARG A 267 -20.28 0.94 21.48
C ARG A 267 -20.80 1.67 22.71
N THR A 268 -21.70 2.62 22.51
CA THR A 268 -22.31 3.37 23.63
C THR A 268 -23.13 2.44 24.53
N ALA A 269 -23.93 1.55 23.95
CA ALA A 269 -24.71 0.56 24.71
C ALA A 269 -23.83 -0.44 25.48
N ALA A 270 -22.67 -0.79 24.93
CA ALA A 270 -21.67 -1.66 25.57
C ALA A 270 -20.83 -0.94 26.66
N GLY A 271 -21.04 0.36 26.89
CA GLY A 271 -20.25 1.14 27.85
C GLY A 271 -18.84 1.49 27.37
N LEU A 272 -18.57 1.36 26.07
CA LEU A 272 -17.29 1.66 25.41
C LEU A 272 -17.28 3.09 24.83
N GLY A 273 -18.05 4.01 25.40
CA GLY A 273 -18.28 5.35 24.86
C GLY A 273 -17.10 6.30 25.08
N SER A 274 -16.44 6.64 23.95
CA SER A 274 -15.35 7.62 23.71
C SER A 274 -14.27 7.76 24.79
#